data_AF-A0A2V9ML66-F1
#
_entry.id   AF-A0A2V9ML66-F1
#
_cell.length_a   1.000
_cell.length_b   1.000
_cell.length_c   1.000
_cell.angle_alpha   90.00
_cell.angle_beta   90.00
_cell.angle_gamma   90.00
#
_symmetry.space_group_name_H-M   'P 1'
#
loop_
_entity.id
_entity.type
_entity.pdbx_description
1 polymer ?
#
loop_
_entity_poly.entity_id
_entity_poly.type
_entity_poly.pdbx_seq_one_letter_code
_entity_poly.pdbx_strand_id
1 'polypeptide(L)'
;TLKIDRSFIKRMGVDKENSEIVRTIITLAHNLGVDVIAEGVETSEQLTELRTLRCEYGQGYFFSNPVDSQVAEALVKSRRQWEIGQKTSQFPIDFEYSYQPPGGGK
;
A
#
# COMPACT_ATOMS: atom_id res chain seq x y z
N THR A 1 16.25 -3.00 -0.46
CA THR A 1 14.85 -3.37 -0.74
C THR A 1 14.56 -3.23 -2.21
N LEU A 2 13.98 -4.25 -2.83
CA LEU A 2 13.48 -4.23 -4.20
C LEU A 2 12.02 -3.75 -4.22
N LYS A 3 11.68 -2.88 -5.16
CA LYS A 3 10.31 -2.36 -5.31
C LYS A 3 9.60 -3.08 -6.45
N ILE A 4 8.38 -3.57 -6.20
CA ILE A 4 7.49 -4.08 -7.25
C ILE A 4 6.49 -2.99 -7.59
N ASP A 5 6.54 -2.51 -8.82
CA ASP A 5 5.70 -1.41 -9.29
C ASP A 5 4.20 -1.76 -9.26
N ARG A 6 3.38 -0.73 -9.02
CA ARG A 6 1.92 -0.80 -8.97
C ARG A 6 1.29 -1.47 -10.19
N SER A 7 1.87 -1.35 -11.37
CA SER A 7 1.34 -1.96 -12.60
C SER A 7 1.28 -3.49 -12.54
N PHE A 8 2.13 -4.14 -11.74
CA PHE A 8 2.07 -5.58 -11.50
C PHE A 8 1.08 -5.91 -10.37
N ILE A 9 1.15 -5.17 -9.26
CA ILE A 9 0.28 -5.39 -8.09
C ILE A 9 -1.20 -5.21 -8.43
N LYS A 10 -1.54 -4.19 -9.21
CA LYS A 10 -2.92 -3.88 -9.61
C LYS A 10 -3.64 -5.05 -10.31
N ARG A 11 -2.89 -5.93 -10.98
CA ARG A 11 -3.44 -7.06 -11.74
C ARG A 11 -3.35 -8.41 -11.02
N MET A 12 -2.75 -8.45 -9.82
CA MET A 12 -2.76 -9.64 -8.97
C MET A 12 -4.21 -10.04 -8.62
N GLY A 13 -4.47 -11.35 -8.58
CA GLY A 13 -5.79 -11.92 -8.29
C GLY A 13 -6.80 -11.89 -9.44
N VAL A 14 -6.56 -11.08 -10.48
CA VAL A 14 -7.38 -11.04 -11.71
C VAL A 14 -6.68 -11.76 -12.86
N ASP A 15 -5.35 -11.55 -12.97
CA ASP A 15 -4.52 -12.11 -14.01
C ASP A 15 -3.45 -13.03 -13.40
N LYS A 16 -3.55 -14.31 -13.73
CA LYS A 16 -2.62 -15.34 -13.25
C LYS A 16 -1.18 -15.04 -13.67
N GLU A 17 -0.96 -14.44 -14.84
CA GLU A 17 0.38 -14.11 -15.31
C GLU A 17 1.06 -13.10 -14.39
N ASN A 18 0.34 -12.04 -14.00
CA ASN A 18 0.88 -11.03 -13.08
C ASN A 18 1.16 -11.60 -11.68
N SER A 19 0.30 -12.47 -11.16
CA SER A 19 0.56 -13.18 -9.90
C SER A 19 1.85 -14.01 -9.96
N GLU A 20 2.12 -14.71 -11.08
CA GLU A 20 3.36 -15.48 -11.26
C GLU A 20 4.60 -14.59 -11.43
N ILE A 21 4.46 -13.45 -12.12
CA ILE A 21 5.55 -12.46 -12.23
C ILE A 21 5.91 -11.95 -10.83
N VAL A 22 4.93 -11.53 -10.03
CA VAL A 22 5.17 -11.03 -8.67
C VAL A 22 5.80 -12.11 -7.79
N ARG A 23 5.29 -13.35 -7.83
CA ARG A 23 5.90 -14.50 -7.14
C ARG A 23 7.35 -14.71 -7.52
N THR A 24 7.66 -14.65 -8.82
CA THR A 24 9.02 -14.84 -9.34
C THR A 24 9.96 -13.75 -8.85
N ILE A 25 9.53 -12.49 -8.89
CA ILE A 25 10.31 -11.34 -8.41
C ILE A 25 10.61 -11.49 -6.91
N ILE A 26 9.60 -11.82 -6.09
CA ILE A 26 9.77 -12.03 -4.65
C ILE A 26 10.74 -13.17 -4.37
N THR A 27 10.59 -14.30 -5.07
CA THR A 27 11.49 -15.45 -4.91
C THR A 27 12.93 -15.10 -5.26
N LEU A 28 13.15 -14.36 -6.34
CA LEU A 28 14.48 -13.89 -6.74
C LEU A 28 15.08 -12.95 -5.68
N ALA A 29 14.29 -12.00 -5.17
CA ALA A 29 14.74 -11.08 -4.13
C ALA A 29 15.18 -11.81 -2.86
N HIS A 30 14.38 -12.79 -2.39
CA HIS A 30 14.75 -13.63 -1.25
C HIS A 30 16.04 -14.42 -1.49
N ASN A 31 16.22 -14.99 -2.69
CA ASN A 31 17.45 -15.71 -3.04
C ASN A 31 18.70 -14.82 -3.03
N LEU A 32 18.51 -13.52 -3.27
CA LEU A 32 19.58 -12.51 -3.21
C LEU A 32 19.72 -11.88 -1.81
N GLY A 33 18.89 -12.28 -0.84
CA GLY A 33 18.89 -11.69 0.51
C GLY A 33 18.41 -10.24 0.55
N VAL A 34 17.47 -9.87 -0.32
CA VAL A 34 16.93 -8.51 -0.45
C VAL A 34 15.44 -8.48 -0.10
N ASP A 35 15.05 -7.63 0.87
CA ASP A 35 13.64 -7.40 1.19
C ASP A 35 12.86 -6.80 0.00
N VAL A 36 11.55 -7.01 -0.02
CA VAL A 36 10.63 -6.52 -1.06
C VAL A 36 9.60 -5.55 -0.49
N ILE A 37 9.31 -4.49 -1.25
CA ILE A 37 8.13 -3.64 -1.05
C ILE A 37 7.23 -3.68 -2.29
N ALA A 38 5.97 -4.07 -2.08
CA ALA A 38 4.94 -4.03 -3.11
C ALA A 38 4.23 -2.66 -3.11
N GLU A 39 4.24 -1.97 -4.25
CA GLU A 39 3.59 -0.66 -4.41
C GLU A 39 2.19 -0.78 -5.00
N GLY A 40 1.26 0.05 -4.55
CA GLY A 40 -0.10 0.09 -5.06
C GLY A 40 -1.01 -1.03 -4.55
N VAL A 41 -0.82 -1.48 -3.30
CA VAL A 41 -1.77 -2.39 -2.63
C VAL A 41 -3.08 -1.66 -2.35
N GLU A 42 -4.17 -2.16 -2.90
CA GLU A 42 -5.50 -1.54 -2.85
C GLU A 42 -6.57 -2.47 -2.25
N THR A 43 -6.37 -3.80 -2.28
CA THR A 43 -7.39 -4.76 -1.80
C THR A 43 -6.85 -5.76 -0.76
N SER A 44 -7.77 -6.34 0.02
CA SER A 44 -7.48 -7.39 1.00
C SER A 44 -6.91 -8.64 0.35
N GLU A 45 -7.34 -8.96 -0.87
CA GLU A 45 -6.92 -10.13 -1.62
C GLU A 45 -5.45 -9.98 -2.04
N GLN A 46 -5.07 -8.80 -2.56
CA GLN A 46 -3.69 -8.47 -2.89
C GLN A 46 -2.79 -8.57 -1.64
N LEU A 47 -3.22 -7.98 -0.53
CA LEU A 47 -2.47 -8.06 0.73
C LEU A 47 -2.31 -9.51 1.22
N THR A 48 -3.36 -10.33 1.09
CA THR A 48 -3.35 -11.74 1.48
C THR A 48 -2.37 -12.55 0.65
N GLU A 49 -2.37 -12.33 -0.67
CA GLU A 49 -1.46 -12.99 -1.59
C GLU A 49 0.00 -12.57 -1.31
N LEU A 50 0.27 -11.28 -1.17
CA LEU A 50 1.60 -10.75 -0.83
C LEU A 50 2.13 -11.30 0.49
N ARG A 51 1.29 -11.41 1.52
CA ARG A 51 1.65 -12.04 2.81
C ARG A 51 1.95 -13.53 2.66
N THR A 52 1.17 -14.24 1.84
CA THR A 52 1.39 -15.66 1.56
C THR A 52 2.73 -15.87 0.86
N LEU A 53 3.13 -14.95 -0.02
CA LEU A 53 4.43 -14.91 -0.67
C LEU A 53 5.57 -14.43 0.23
N ARG A 54 5.27 -14.05 1.48
CA ARG A 54 6.20 -13.49 2.46
C ARG A 54 6.86 -12.17 2.03
N CYS A 55 6.18 -11.37 1.21
CA CYS A 55 6.61 -10.00 0.94
C CYS A 55 6.67 -9.18 2.23
N GLU A 56 7.78 -8.52 2.50
CA GLU A 56 8.06 -7.86 3.77
C GLU A 56 7.23 -6.59 3.97
N TYR A 57 7.06 -5.80 2.90
CA TYR A 57 6.43 -4.50 2.98
C TYR A 57 5.38 -4.28 1.89
N GLY A 58 4.36 -3.48 2.22
CA GLY A 58 3.35 -3.03 1.28
C GLY A 58 3.11 -1.53 1.42
N GLN A 59 2.89 -0.87 0.28
CA GLN A 59 2.47 0.53 0.21
C GLN A 59 1.27 0.63 -0.72
N GLY A 60 0.26 1.41 -0.34
CA GLY A 60 -0.88 1.68 -1.21
C GLY A 60 -2.11 2.15 -0.45
N TYR A 61 -3.17 2.44 -1.20
CA TYR A 61 -4.40 3.04 -0.69
C TYR A 61 -5.19 2.12 0.22
N PHE A 62 -4.89 0.81 0.23
CA PHE A 62 -5.40 -0.10 1.24
C PHE A 62 -5.03 0.36 2.66
N PHE A 63 -3.83 0.91 2.83
CA PHE A 63 -3.35 1.42 4.11
C PHE A 63 -3.76 2.89 4.27
N SER A 64 -3.25 3.76 3.39
CA SER A 64 -3.53 5.18 3.47
C SER A 64 -3.35 5.84 2.12
N ASN A 65 -4.11 6.90 1.88
CA ASN A 65 -3.78 7.85 0.83
C ASN A 65 -2.51 8.64 1.21
N PRO A 66 -1.85 9.33 0.26
CA PRO A 66 -0.89 10.37 0.60
C PRO A 66 -1.58 11.43 1.47
N VAL A 67 -0.97 11.75 2.60
CA VAL A 67 -1.50 12.68 3.59
C VAL A 67 -0.44 13.71 3.96
N ASP A 68 -0.85 14.82 4.57
CA ASP A 68 0.07 15.80 5.10
C ASP A 68 0.86 15.28 6.31
N SER A 69 1.84 16.07 6.75
CA SER A 69 2.74 15.72 7.85
C SER A 69 2.03 15.51 9.19
N GLN A 70 0.94 16.25 9.47
CA GLN A 70 0.22 16.18 10.74
C GLN A 70 -0.54 14.85 10.83
N VAL A 71 -1.23 14.47 9.76
CA VAL A 71 -1.93 13.19 9.68
C VAL A 71 -0.93 12.03 9.65
N ALA A 72 0.18 12.16 8.92
CA ALA A 72 1.24 11.15 8.91
C ALA A 72 1.81 10.90 10.32
N GLU A 73 2.07 11.96 11.09
CA GLU A 73 2.53 11.85 12.48
C GLU A 73 1.52 11.09 13.35
N ALA A 74 0.23 11.40 13.21
CA ALA A 74 -0.83 10.71 13.94
C ALA A 74 -0.90 9.22 13.57
N LEU A 75 -0.78 8.87 12.28
CA LEU A 75 -0.76 7.48 11.81
C LEU A 75 0.41 6.71 12.41
N VAL A 76 1.63 7.27 12.39
CA VAL A 76 2.82 6.64 12.98
C VAL A 76 2.65 6.40 14.48
N LYS A 77 2.09 7.37 15.22
CA LYS A 77 1.83 7.23 16.67
C LYS A 77 0.78 6.18 17.00
N SER A 78 -0.23 6.01 16.13
CA SER A 78 -1.35 5.09 16.38
C SER A 78 -0.97 3.61 16.41
N ARG A 79 0.22 3.23 15.90
CA ARG A 79 0.70 1.84 15.77
C ARG A 79 -0.37 0.88 15.21
N ARG A 80 -1.11 1.34 14.20
CA ARG A 80 -2.20 0.57 13.61
C ARG A 80 -1.71 -0.77 13.08
N GLN A 81 -2.42 -1.84 13.42
CA GLN A 81 -2.25 -3.16 12.82
C GLN A 81 -3.25 -3.29 11.67
N TRP A 82 -2.75 -3.57 10.47
CA TRP A 82 -3.58 -3.70 9.27
C TRP A 82 -3.95 -5.18 9.08
N GLU A 83 -5.19 -5.54 9.39
CA GLU A 83 -5.68 -6.92 9.32
C GLU A 83 -6.34 -7.24 7.98
N ILE A 84 -6.29 -8.52 7.57
CA ILE A 84 -7.04 -9.03 6.41
C ILE A 84 -8.50 -9.19 6.85
N GLY A 85 -9.43 -8.58 6.12
CA GLY A 85 -10.88 -8.73 6.35
C GLY A 85 -11.56 -7.64 7.18
N GLN A 86 -10.82 -6.62 7.65
CA GLN A 86 -11.44 -5.45 8.28
C GLN A 86 -11.66 -4.33 7.25
N LYS A 87 -12.90 -3.87 7.09
CA LYS A 87 -13.12 -2.50 6.62
C LYS A 87 -12.49 -1.59 7.66
N THR A 88 -11.53 -0.76 7.30
CA THR A 88 -10.94 0.24 8.20
C THR A 88 -11.97 1.36 8.45
N SER A 89 -13.07 1.04 9.12
CA SER A 89 -14.08 2.00 9.57
C SER A 89 -13.70 2.52 10.94
N GLN A 90 -12.63 3.32 11.04
CA GLN A 90 -12.48 4.23 12.17
C GLN A 90 -11.49 5.35 11.83
N PHE A 91 -11.91 6.22 10.93
CA PHE A 91 -11.80 7.66 11.13
C PHE A 91 -13.09 8.26 10.54
N PRO A 92 -13.86 9.05 11.31
CA PRO A 92 -14.80 9.98 10.71
C PRO A 92 -13.93 11.05 10.02
N ILE A 93 -13.66 10.86 8.74
CA ILE A 93 -13.12 11.96 7.94
C ILE A 93 -14.35 12.78 7.55
N ASP A 94 -14.83 13.61 8.47
CA ASP A 94 -15.68 14.73 8.09
C ASP A 94 -14.80 15.66 7.25
N PHE A 95 -14.85 15.41 5.95
CA PHE A 95 -14.08 16.06 4.90
C PHE A 95 -14.68 17.46 4.64
N GLU A 96 -14.57 18.35 5.62
CA GLU A 96 -14.72 19.80 5.40
C GLU A 96 -13.43 20.50 5.86
N TYR A 97 -12.38 20.38 5.06
CA TYR A 97 -11.34 21.40 5.05
C TYR A 97 -11.34 22.06 3.68
N SER A 98 -11.86 23.28 3.66
CA SER A 98 -11.90 24.17 2.52
C SER A 98 -10.48 24.42 1.99
N TYR A 99 -10.12 23.71 0.93
CA TYR A 99 -8.96 24.06 0.12
C TYR A 99 -9.23 25.44 -0.52
N GLN A 100 -8.66 26.49 0.07
CA GLN A 100 -8.52 27.78 -0.60
C GLN A 100 -7.18 27.76 -1.35
N PRO A 101 -7.18 27.79 -2.70
CA PRO A 101 -5.94 27.89 -3.45
C PRO A 101 -5.22 29.19 -3.06
N PRO A 102 -3.89 29.19 -2.89
CA PRO A 102 -3.15 30.40 -2.59
C PRO A 102 -3.35 31.39 -3.74
N GLY A 103 -3.83 32.59 -3.39
CA GLY A 103 -4.11 33.68 -4.30
C GLY A 103 -2.90 34.04 -5.15
N GLY A 104 -3.11 34.05 -6.47
CA GLY A 104 -2.16 34.59 -7.43
C GLY A 104 -2.10 36.10 -7.31
N GLY A 105 -1.07 36.62 -6.62
CA GLY A 105 -0.45 37.89 -6.97
C GLY A 105 0.80 37.55 -7.79
N LYS A 106 1.03 38.10 -8.98
CA LYS A 106 0.67 39.42 -9.50
C LYS A 106 0.10 39.34 -10.91
#